data_AF-A0A2V6F2L5-F1
#
_entry.id   AF-A0A2V6F2L5-F1
#
_cell.length_a   1.000
_cell.length_b   1.000
_cell.length_c   1.000
_cell.angle_alpha   90.00
_cell.angle_beta   90.00
_cell.angle_gamma   90.00
#
_symmetry.space_group_name_H-M   'P 1'
#
loop_
_entity.id
_entity.type
_entity.pdbx_description
1 polymer ?
#
loop_
_entity_poly.entity_id
_entity_poly.type
_entity_poly.pdbx_seq_one_letter_code
_entity_poly.pdbx_strand_id
1 'polypeptide(L)'
;MLERKQSAPKTPANDSDAPASRQLPIADIPVAQFTDITKEAGITFVHNNGAYGDKLLPETMGGGVAFFDYDNDGAPDLLFVNSSDWPWHTPEGRKPATHALYHNDGKGHFTDVTAGSGLDVSFY
;
A
#
# COMPACT_ATOMS: atom_id res chain seq x y z
N MET A 1 -75.97 -10.87 -24.32
CA MET A 1 -75.98 -10.09 -23.07
C MET A 1 -74.90 -10.68 -22.16
N LEU A 2 -73.72 -10.06 -22.13
CA LEU A 2 -72.59 -10.43 -21.26
C LEU A 2 -71.87 -9.12 -20.94
N GLU A 3 -72.20 -8.55 -19.78
CA GLU A 3 -71.62 -7.30 -19.28
C GLU A 3 -70.16 -7.51 -18.90
N ARG A 4 -69.28 -6.62 -19.39
CA ARG A 4 -67.90 -6.55 -18.92
C ARG A 4 -67.91 -5.99 -17.50
N LYS A 5 -67.52 -6.81 -16.51
CA LYS A 5 -67.28 -6.36 -15.12
C LYS A 5 -66.28 -5.20 -15.13
N GLN A 6 -66.67 -4.09 -14.51
CA GLN A 6 -65.79 -2.95 -14.23
C GLN A 6 -64.60 -3.40 -13.38
N SER A 7 -63.40 -2.99 -13.75
CA SER A 7 -62.18 -3.22 -12.98
C SER A 7 -62.24 -2.47 -11.64
N ALA A 8 -61.77 -3.11 -10.57
CA ALA A 8 -61.71 -2.54 -9.23
C ALA A 8 -60.95 -1.20 -9.17
N PRO A 9 -61.26 -0.31 -8.20
CA PRO A 9 -60.54 0.95 -8.04
C PRO A 9 -59.07 0.67 -7.74
N LYS A 10 -58.15 1.34 -8.45
CA LYS A 10 -56.74 1.33 -8.06
C LYS A 10 -56.61 2.07 -6.74
N THR A 11 -56.17 1.38 -5.69
CA THR A 11 -55.75 1.99 -4.43
C THR A 11 -54.70 3.06 -4.74
N PRO A 12 -54.80 4.29 -4.20
CA PRO A 12 -53.73 5.27 -4.35
C PRO A 12 -52.48 4.69 -3.70
N ALA A 13 -51.35 4.74 -4.41
CA ALA A 13 -50.06 4.44 -3.82
C ALA A 13 -49.85 5.43 -2.67
N ASN A 14 -49.77 4.95 -1.43
CA ASN A 14 -49.24 5.76 -0.35
C ASN A 14 -47.79 6.07 -0.70
N ASP A 15 -47.45 7.35 -0.78
CA ASP A 15 -46.08 7.82 -0.80
C ASP A 15 -45.40 7.27 0.45
N SER A 16 -44.62 6.20 0.29
CA SER A 16 -43.85 5.61 1.37
C SER A 16 -42.81 6.64 1.80
N ASP A 17 -43.01 7.24 2.98
CA ASP A 17 -42.02 8.08 3.66
C ASP A 17 -40.71 7.29 3.78
N ALA A 18 -39.79 7.53 2.85
CA ALA A 18 -38.42 7.09 2.99
C ALA A 18 -37.80 7.84 4.19
N PRO A 19 -37.00 7.17 5.04
CA PRO A 19 -36.34 7.87 6.14
C PRO A 19 -35.48 8.99 5.58
N ALA A 20 -35.57 10.18 6.18
CA ALA A 20 -34.82 11.35 5.77
C ALA A 20 -33.32 11.03 5.66
N SER A 21 -32.71 11.39 4.53
CA SER A 21 -31.28 11.21 4.29
C SER A 21 -30.47 11.84 5.43
N ARG A 22 -29.47 11.10 5.94
CA ARG A 22 -28.56 11.62 6.96
C ARG A 22 -27.74 12.76 6.37
N GLN A 23 -28.09 14.00 6.73
CA GLN A 23 -27.25 15.16 6.47
C GLN A 23 -26.05 15.10 7.42
N LEU A 24 -24.88 14.69 6.92
CA LEU A 24 -23.64 14.87 7.67
C LEU A 24 -23.29 16.37 7.64
N PRO A 25 -22.86 16.97 8.77
CA PRO A 25 -22.26 18.30 8.72
C PRO A 25 -21.11 18.26 7.72
N ILE A 26 -21.04 19.26 6.85
CA ILE A 26 -19.92 19.45 5.94
C ILE A 26 -18.72 19.74 6.85
N ALA A 27 -17.89 18.74 7.06
CA ALA A 27 -16.65 18.90 7.80
C ALA A 27 -15.66 19.65 6.92
N ASP A 28 -15.09 20.74 7.42
CA ASP A 28 -13.93 21.35 6.80
C ASP A 28 -12.77 20.36 6.90
N ILE A 29 -12.46 19.70 5.78
CA ILE A 29 -11.37 18.73 5.71
C ILE A 29 -10.07 19.53 5.74
N PRO A 30 -9.23 19.41 6.78
CA PRO A 30 -7.96 20.10 6.81
C PRO A 30 -7.10 19.64 5.64
N VAL A 31 -6.51 20.59 4.91
CA VAL A 31 -5.60 20.27 3.82
C VAL A 31 -4.29 19.77 4.42
N ALA A 32 -4.03 18.47 4.33
CA ALA A 32 -2.74 17.89 4.67
C ALA A 32 -1.71 18.27 3.60
N GLN A 33 -0.58 18.85 4.01
CA GLN A 33 0.58 19.09 3.16
C GLN A 33 1.59 17.98 3.43
N PHE A 34 2.18 17.43 2.36
CA PHE A 34 3.24 16.43 2.46
C PHE A 34 4.53 17.01 1.90
N THR A 35 5.64 16.69 2.56
CA THR A 35 6.99 17.03 2.10
C THR A 35 7.76 15.74 1.94
N ASP A 36 8.38 15.56 0.77
CA ASP A 36 9.27 14.44 0.54
C ASP A 36 10.60 14.69 1.28
N ILE A 37 10.83 13.89 2.32
CA ILE A 37 12.06 13.92 3.11
C ILE A 37 12.95 12.70 2.84
N THR A 38 12.66 11.88 1.82
CA THR A 38 13.32 10.57 1.60
C THR A 38 14.85 10.70 1.60
N LYS A 39 15.36 11.69 0.88
CA LYS A 39 16.80 11.98 0.79
C LYS A 39 17.37 12.52 2.11
N GLU A 40 16.65 13.40 2.78
CA GLU A 40 17.06 14.04 4.04
C GLU A 40 17.10 13.03 5.20
N ALA A 41 16.18 12.08 5.16
CA ALA A 41 16.10 10.93 6.06
C ALA A 41 17.15 9.86 5.75
N GLY A 42 17.91 9.94 4.64
CA GLY A 42 18.94 8.96 4.30
C GLY A 42 18.42 7.65 3.68
N ILE A 43 17.15 7.60 3.27
CA ILE A 43 16.56 6.40 2.68
C ILE A 43 16.93 6.33 1.20
N THR A 44 17.55 5.23 0.77
CA THR A 44 18.00 5.03 -0.63
C THR A 44 17.40 3.78 -1.28
N PHE A 45 16.50 3.09 -0.58
CA PHE A 45 15.88 1.84 -1.02
C PHE A 45 15.12 2.01 -2.34
N VAL A 46 15.31 1.03 -3.24
CA VAL A 46 14.55 0.90 -4.47
C VAL A 46 13.99 -0.52 -4.53
N HIS A 47 12.67 -0.61 -4.62
CA HIS A 47 12.00 -1.90 -4.79
C HIS A 47 12.29 -2.46 -6.19
N ASN A 48 12.80 -3.69 -6.23
CA ASN A 48 12.84 -4.53 -7.41
C ASN A 48 11.64 -5.47 -7.36
N ASN A 49 10.73 -5.38 -8.33
CA ASN A 49 9.60 -6.30 -8.48
C ASN A 49 9.87 -7.43 -9.51
N GLY A 50 11.09 -7.51 -10.07
CA GLY A 50 11.48 -8.53 -11.04
C GLY A 50 10.91 -8.33 -12.46
N ALA A 51 10.23 -7.20 -12.73
CA ALA A 51 9.58 -6.97 -14.01
C ALA A 51 10.56 -6.84 -15.17
N TYR A 52 10.32 -7.60 -16.25
CA TYR A 52 11.08 -7.49 -17.50
C TYR A 52 10.22 -7.35 -18.77
N GLY A 53 8.90 -7.19 -18.61
CA GLY A 53 7.99 -6.81 -19.70
C GLY A 53 6.79 -7.73 -19.88
N ASP A 54 6.85 -8.96 -19.37
CA ASP A 54 5.80 -9.98 -19.54
C ASP A 54 4.60 -9.80 -18.58
N LYS A 55 4.72 -8.93 -17.56
CA LYS A 55 3.65 -8.61 -16.59
C LYS A 55 3.14 -9.85 -15.86
N LEU A 56 4.06 -10.69 -15.42
CA LEU A 56 3.75 -11.89 -14.64
C LEU A 56 3.10 -11.50 -13.31
N LEU A 57 2.24 -12.36 -12.76
CA LEU A 57 1.49 -12.06 -11.53
C LEU A 57 2.40 -11.56 -10.37
N PRO A 58 3.54 -12.20 -10.06
CA PRO A 58 4.56 -11.70 -9.14
C PRO A 58 5.03 -10.25 -9.35
N GLU A 59 5.14 -9.80 -10.60
CA GLU A 59 5.66 -8.46 -10.94
C GLU A 59 4.67 -7.35 -10.58
N THR A 60 3.40 -7.72 -10.37
CA THR A 60 2.33 -6.81 -9.96
C THR A 60 2.16 -6.71 -8.44
N MET A 61 2.87 -7.56 -7.69
CA MET A 61 2.92 -7.48 -6.24
C MET A 61 3.89 -6.38 -5.82
N GLY A 62 3.46 -5.54 -4.88
CA GLY A 62 4.32 -4.53 -4.29
C GLY A 62 5.26 -5.14 -3.24
N GLY A 63 6.26 -4.36 -2.85
CA GLY A 63 7.07 -4.64 -1.67
C GLY A 63 6.31 -4.35 -0.37
N GLY A 64 7.07 -4.22 0.71
CA GLY A 64 6.53 -3.87 2.02
C GLY A 64 7.55 -3.16 2.87
N VAL A 65 7.09 -2.51 3.93
CA VAL A 65 7.95 -1.93 4.96
C VAL A 65 7.36 -2.21 6.33
N ALA A 66 8.22 -2.55 7.29
CA ALA A 66 7.87 -2.67 8.70
C ALA A 66 8.59 -1.60 9.52
N PHE A 67 7.86 -1.00 10.47
CA PHE A 67 8.43 -0.21 11.56
C PHE A 67 8.56 -1.08 12.79
N PHE A 68 9.76 -1.21 13.32
CA PHE A 68 10.06 -1.99 14.51
C PHE A 68 11.41 -1.57 15.06
N ASP A 69 11.64 -1.78 16.35
CA ASP A 69 12.90 -1.47 17.03
C ASP A 69 13.74 -2.75 17.08
N TYR A 70 14.77 -2.88 16.22
CA TYR A 70 15.51 -4.14 16.08
C TYR A 70 16.66 -4.27 17.08
N ASP A 71 17.19 -3.15 17.57
CA ASP A 71 18.32 -3.11 18.52
C ASP A 71 17.92 -2.66 19.94
N ASN A 72 16.63 -2.39 20.15
CA ASN A 72 16.01 -2.05 21.43
C ASN A 72 16.53 -0.71 22.00
N ASP A 73 16.73 0.29 21.13
CA ASP A 73 17.15 1.64 21.52
C ASP A 73 15.98 2.63 21.72
N GLY A 74 14.75 2.19 21.42
CA GLY A 74 13.52 2.97 21.54
C GLY A 74 13.20 3.82 20.32
N ALA A 75 14.00 3.76 19.25
CA ALA A 75 13.75 4.40 17.96
C ALA A 75 13.28 3.34 16.94
N PRO A 76 12.07 3.50 16.35
CA PRO A 76 11.64 2.57 15.30
C PRO A 76 12.53 2.65 14.06
N ASP A 77 13.09 1.51 13.68
CA ASP A 77 13.84 1.26 12.47
C ASP A 77 12.92 0.86 11.31
N LEU A 78 13.49 0.70 10.10
CA LEU A 78 12.76 0.25 8.92
C LEU A 78 13.33 -1.05 8.36
N LEU A 79 12.46 -2.02 8.10
CA LEU A 79 12.77 -3.17 7.26
C LEU A 79 11.96 -3.08 5.97
N PHE A 80 12.65 -2.94 4.84
CA PHE A 80 12.06 -3.01 3.50
C PHE A 80 12.12 -4.43 2.95
N VAL A 81 10.97 -4.89 2.45
CA VAL A 81 10.83 -6.16 1.75
C VAL A 81 11.02 -5.93 0.26
N ASN A 82 11.90 -6.73 -0.34
CA ASN A 82 12.21 -6.68 -1.75
C ASN A 82 11.84 -7.98 -2.46
N SER A 83 11.84 -7.95 -3.79
CA SER A 83 11.79 -9.14 -4.63
C SER A 83 13.14 -9.30 -5.35
N SER A 84 13.25 -10.34 -6.18
CA SER A 84 14.42 -10.58 -7.01
C SER A 84 14.08 -10.57 -8.50
N ASP A 85 15.12 -10.49 -9.32
CA ASP A 85 14.98 -10.80 -10.73
C ASP A 85 14.65 -12.28 -10.91
N TRP A 86 14.01 -12.64 -12.02
CA TRP A 86 13.69 -14.03 -12.32
C TRP A 86 14.96 -14.84 -12.62
N PRO A 87 15.02 -16.14 -12.25
CA PRO A 87 16.18 -16.99 -12.52
C PRO A 87 16.56 -17.09 -14.00
N TRP A 88 15.59 -16.92 -14.90
CA TRP A 88 15.77 -16.94 -16.35
C TRP A 88 15.93 -15.54 -16.97
N HIS A 89 15.85 -14.48 -16.18
CA HIS A 89 15.97 -13.09 -16.64
C HIS A 89 16.73 -12.23 -15.61
N THR A 90 17.95 -12.66 -15.28
CA THR A 90 18.86 -11.88 -14.40
C THR A 90 19.74 -10.96 -15.26
N PRO A 91 19.66 -9.62 -15.10
CA PRO A 91 20.50 -8.68 -15.85
C PRO A 91 21.99 -8.85 -15.52
N GLU A 92 22.84 -8.83 -16.55
CA GLU A 92 24.30 -8.88 -16.37
C GLU A 92 24.82 -7.65 -15.60
N GLY A 93 25.76 -7.87 -14.69
CA GLY A 93 26.42 -6.80 -13.93
C GLY A 93 25.54 -6.15 -12.85
N ARG A 94 24.28 -6.56 -12.68
CA ARG A 94 23.42 -6.10 -11.60
C ARG A 94 23.64 -6.97 -10.35
N LYS A 95 23.83 -6.32 -9.20
CA LYS A 95 23.82 -7.05 -7.92
C LYS A 95 22.40 -7.56 -7.65
N PRO A 96 22.23 -8.79 -7.13
CA PRO A 96 20.94 -9.26 -6.67
C PRO A 96 20.30 -8.26 -5.70
N ALA A 97 19.02 -8.01 -5.88
CA ALA A 97 18.26 -7.20 -4.94
C ALA A 97 18.17 -7.93 -3.60
N THR A 98 18.35 -7.20 -2.51
CA THR A 98 18.17 -7.70 -1.16
C THR A 98 17.05 -6.93 -0.47
N HIS A 99 16.62 -7.46 0.67
CA HIS A 99 15.88 -6.69 1.65
C HIS A 99 16.79 -5.57 2.17
N ALA A 100 16.23 -4.57 2.81
CA ALA A 100 17.03 -3.49 3.38
C ALA A 100 16.62 -3.19 4.81
N LEU A 101 17.60 -3.22 5.72
CA LEU A 101 17.44 -2.82 7.11
C LEU A 101 18.07 -1.44 7.30
N TYR A 102 17.28 -0.52 7.83
CA TYR A 102 17.69 0.86 8.08
C TYR A 102 17.57 1.18 9.56
N HIS A 103 18.70 1.49 10.19
CA HIS A 103 18.76 1.91 11.58
C HIS A 103 18.42 3.39 11.72
N ASN A 104 17.54 3.75 12.65
CA ASN A 104 17.12 5.12 12.95
C ASN A 104 17.92 5.71 14.12
N ASP A 105 18.53 6.88 13.93
CA ASP A 105 19.28 7.58 14.99
C ASP A 105 18.42 8.26 16.08
N GLY A 106 17.10 7.96 16.08
CA GLY A 106 16.09 8.59 16.94
C GLY A 106 15.65 9.99 16.50
N LYS A 107 16.26 10.55 15.45
CA LYS A 107 15.91 11.87 14.87
C LYS A 107 15.29 11.75 13.48
N GLY A 108 15.06 10.53 13.02
CA GLY A 108 14.53 10.25 11.68
C GLY A 108 15.61 10.27 10.59
N HIS A 109 16.88 10.16 10.97
CA HIS A 109 17.95 9.86 10.01
C HIS A 109 18.25 8.38 10.04
N PHE A 110 18.20 7.77 8.86
CA PHE A 110 18.30 6.35 8.67
C PHE A 110 19.63 6.00 8.00
N THR A 111 20.30 4.97 8.54
CA THR A 111 21.51 4.40 7.96
C THR A 111 21.21 2.99 7.47
N ASP A 112 21.55 2.68 6.22
CA ASP A 112 21.47 1.32 5.71
C ASP A 112 22.50 0.43 6.43
N VAL A 113 21.99 -0.50 7.23
CA VAL A 113 22.75 -1.48 8.01
C VAL A 113 22.51 -2.91 7.52
N THR A 114 22.08 -3.06 6.26
CA THR A 114 21.76 -4.36 5.66
C THR A 114 22.97 -5.30 5.65
N ALA A 115 24.16 -4.79 5.34
CA ALA A 115 25.38 -5.59 5.26
C ALA A 115 25.71 -6.25 6.61
N GLY A 116 25.81 -7.58 6.62
CA GLY A 116 26.10 -8.35 7.84
C GLY A 116 24.91 -8.59 8.77
N SER A 117 23.72 -8.07 8.44
CA SER A 117 22.49 -8.33 9.21
C SER A 117 21.89 -9.72 8.96
N GLY A 118 22.35 -10.43 7.92
CA GLY A 118 21.72 -11.64 7.40
C GLY A 118 20.56 -11.38 6.43
N LEU A 119 20.19 -10.12 6.22
CA LEU A 119 19.22 -9.68 5.19
C LEU A 119 19.89 -9.24 3.88
N ASP A 120 21.22 -9.32 3.82
CA ASP A 120 22.08 -9.07 2.66
C ASP A 120 22.12 -10.25 1.67
N VAL A 121 21.10 -11.10 1.72
CA VAL A 121 20.86 -12.21 0.80
C VAL A 121 19.60 -11.94 -0.01
N SER A 122 19.63 -12.31 -1.29
CA SER A 122 18.45 -12.23 -2.14
C SER A 122 17.53 -13.40 -1.81
N PHE A 123 16.26 -13.11 -1.54
CA PHE A 123 15.20 -14.11 -1.47
C PHE A 123 13.92 -13.61 -2.14
N TYR A 124 13.11 -14.57 -2.60
CA TYR A 124 11.77 -14.38 -3.15
C TYR A 124 10.85 -15.43 -2.54
#